data_AF-A0A937DVN8-F1
#
_entry.id   AF-A0A937DVN8-F1
#
_cell.length_a   1.000
_cell.length_b   1.000
_cell.length_c   1.000
_cell.angle_alpha   90.00
_cell.angle_beta   90.00
_cell.angle_gamma   90.00
#
_symmetry.space_group_name_H-M   'P 1'
#
loop_
_entity.id
_entity.type
_entity.pdbx_description
1 polymer ?
#
loop_
_entity_poly.entity_id
_entity_poly.type
_entity_poly.pdbx_seq_one_letter_code
_entity_poly.pdbx_strand_id
1 'polypeptide(L)'
;MPSNLLELASRLEAAGNALLEANAPDRRRDLLAGAGAMADAETSKALPLFLRNAVKDAARDAHRAALAAEAANAADLASAVADLHAALRELRRAVADGRA
;
A
#
# COMPACT_ATOMS: atom_id res chain seq x y z
N MET A 1 -3.63 2.77 -17.26
CA MET A 1 -2.60 2.69 -16.20
C MET A 1 -3.03 3.30 -14.86
N PRO A 2 -3.64 4.49 -14.77
CA PRO A 2 -4.02 5.07 -13.46
C PRO A 2 -5.20 4.38 -12.76
N SER A 3 -6.08 3.67 -13.47
CA SER A 3 -7.14 2.86 -12.85
C SER A 3 -6.59 1.70 -12.02
N ASN A 4 -5.58 0.99 -12.55
CA ASN A 4 -4.96 -0.15 -11.88
C ASN A 4 -4.28 0.24 -10.54
N LEU A 5 -3.65 1.42 -10.47
CA LEU A 5 -3.05 1.92 -9.23
C LEU A 5 -4.09 2.24 -8.14
N LEU A 6 -5.25 2.77 -8.53
CA LEU A 6 -6.34 3.07 -7.58
C LEU A 6 -7.02 1.80 -7.08
N GLU A 7 -7.14 0.77 -7.93
CA GLU A 7 -7.60 -0.55 -7.54
C GLU A 7 -6.62 -1.23 -6.57
N LEU A 8 -5.33 -1.22 -6.89
CA LEU A 8 -4.27 -1.70 -6.00
C LEU A 8 -4.27 -0.98 -4.65
N ALA A 9 -4.41 0.35 -4.66
CA ALA A 9 -4.50 1.14 -3.43
C ALA A 9 -5.71 0.72 -2.58
N SER A 10 -6.87 0.53 -3.19
CA SER A 10 -8.08 0.11 -2.48
C SER A 10 -7.96 -1.31 -1.91
N ARG A 11 -7.29 -2.22 -2.62
CA ARG A 11 -7.01 -3.57 -2.12
C ARG A 11 -6.05 -3.57 -0.94
N LEU A 12 -5.00 -2.75 -0.98
CA LEU A 12 -4.05 -2.61 0.12
C LEU A 12 -4.71 -2.01 1.38
N GLU A 13 -5.55 -0.99 1.21
CA GLU A 13 -6.32 -0.40 2.32
C GLU A 13 -7.27 -1.42 2.95
N ALA A 14 -7.99 -2.19 2.13
CA ALA A 14 -8.86 -3.25 2.64
C ALA A 14 -8.08 -4.34 3.39
N ALA A 15 -6.90 -4.73 2.89
CA ALA A 15 -6.04 -5.70 3.56
C ALA A 15 -5.48 -5.18 4.89
N GLY A 16 -5.07 -3.91 4.94
CA GLY A 16 -4.61 -3.24 6.17
C GLY A 16 -5.70 -3.18 7.24
N ASN A 17 -6.92 -2.75 6.87
CA ASN A 17 -8.06 -2.74 7.78
C ASN A 17 -8.40 -4.15 8.30
N ALA A 18 -8.44 -5.14 7.40
CA ALA A 18 -8.75 -6.52 7.80
C ALA A 18 -7.70 -7.12 8.75
N LEU A 19 -6.44 -6.71 8.66
CA LEU A 19 -5.39 -7.12 9.61
C LEU A 19 -5.63 -6.55 11.01
N LEU A 20 -6.06 -5.29 11.11
CA LEU A 20 -6.38 -4.67 12.40
C LEU A 20 -7.63 -5.28 13.05
N GLU A 21 -8.64 -5.62 12.26
CA GLU A 21 -9.92 -6.12 12.77
C GLU A 21 -9.90 -7.59 13.16
N ALA A 22 -9.25 -8.44 12.35
CA ALA A 22 -9.41 -9.89 12.44
C ALA A 22 -8.15 -10.65 12.89
N ASN A 23 -7.01 -9.96 13.07
CA ASN A 23 -5.70 -10.58 13.27
C ASN A 23 -5.46 -11.72 12.27
N ALA A 24 -5.91 -11.53 11.02
CA ALA A 24 -6.01 -12.59 10.03
C ALA A 24 -4.68 -12.78 9.30
N PRO A 25 -3.89 -13.82 9.58
CA PRO A 25 -2.55 -13.99 9.01
C PRO A 25 -2.58 -14.18 7.49
N ASP A 26 -3.69 -14.64 6.93
CA ASP A 26 -3.89 -14.75 5.48
C ASP A 26 -3.91 -13.37 4.80
N ARG A 27 -4.33 -12.32 5.51
CA ARG A 27 -4.33 -10.93 5.00
C ARG A 27 -2.94 -10.32 4.91
N ARG A 28 -1.96 -10.89 5.64
CA ARG A 28 -0.55 -10.54 5.45
C ARG A 28 -0.08 -10.87 4.03
N ARG A 29 -0.51 -12.01 3.47
CA ARG A 29 -0.16 -12.39 2.09
C ARG A 29 -0.74 -11.41 1.09
N ASP A 30 -1.97 -10.92 1.34
CA ASP A 30 -2.60 -9.89 0.50
C ASP A 30 -1.81 -8.58 0.53
N LEU A 31 -1.31 -8.14 1.69
CA LEU A 31 -0.42 -6.97 1.79
C LEU A 31 0.89 -7.18 1.03
N LEU A 32 1.55 -8.33 1.18
CA LEU A 32 2.79 -8.63 0.47
C LEU A 32 2.60 -8.69 -1.04
N ALA A 33 1.51 -9.31 -1.50
CA ALA A 33 1.16 -9.36 -2.91
C ALA A 33 0.87 -7.96 -3.47
N GLY A 34 0.14 -7.13 -2.72
CA GLY A 34 -0.12 -5.73 -3.09
C GLY A 34 1.15 -4.88 -3.09
N ALA A 35 2.05 -5.07 -2.13
CA ALA A 35 3.34 -4.40 -2.06
C ALA A 35 4.23 -4.77 -3.26
N GLY A 36 4.27 -6.05 -3.63
CA GLY A 36 4.97 -6.52 -4.83
C GLY A 36 4.40 -5.90 -6.11
N ALA A 37 3.07 -5.89 -6.26
CA ALA A 37 2.42 -5.25 -7.40
C ALA A 37 2.64 -3.73 -7.47
N MET A 38 2.73 -3.04 -6.33
CA MET A 38 3.15 -1.63 -6.28
C MET A 38 4.63 -1.48 -6.67
N ALA A 39 5.52 -2.32 -6.16
CA ALA A 39 6.94 -2.28 -6.55
C ALA A 39 7.13 -2.54 -8.06
N ASP A 40 6.40 -3.47 -8.64
CA ASP A 40 6.41 -3.69 -10.09
C ASP A 40 5.93 -2.44 -10.84
N ALA A 41 4.88 -1.78 -10.36
CA ALA A 41 4.41 -0.52 -10.93
C ALA A 41 5.45 0.61 -10.79
N GLU A 42 6.19 0.68 -9.68
CA GLU A 42 7.28 1.66 -9.49
C GLU A 42 8.33 1.54 -10.60
N THR A 43 8.67 0.33 -11.02
CA THR A 43 9.68 0.11 -12.08
C THR A 43 9.20 0.52 -13.48
N SER A 44 7.90 0.79 -13.65
CA SER A 44 7.34 1.17 -14.93
C SER A 44 7.83 2.54 -15.37
N LYS A 45 8.54 2.57 -16.51
CA LYS A 45 8.98 3.82 -17.16
C LYS A 45 7.81 4.68 -17.66
N ALA A 46 6.60 4.11 -17.74
CA ALA A 46 5.40 4.84 -18.14
C ALA A 46 4.80 5.70 -17.00
N LEU A 47 5.25 5.50 -15.75
CA LEU A 47 4.79 6.29 -14.62
C LEU A 47 5.68 7.54 -14.43
N PRO A 48 5.07 8.74 -14.37
CA PRO A 48 5.78 9.96 -13.97
C PRO A 48 6.51 9.81 -12.63
N LEU A 49 7.64 10.51 -12.47
CA LEU A 49 8.50 10.39 -11.29
C LEU A 49 7.73 10.58 -9.96
N PHE A 50 6.83 11.56 -9.89
CA PHE A 50 6.04 11.83 -8.70
C PHE A 50 5.10 10.66 -8.34
N LEU A 51 4.51 10.01 -9.35
CA LEU A 51 3.70 8.81 -9.12
C LEU A 51 4.54 7.61 -8.71
N ARG A 52 5.73 7.42 -9.29
CA ARG A 52 6.63 6.35 -8.87
C ARG A 52 7.04 6.50 -7.40
N ASN A 53 7.31 7.73 -6.95
CA ASN A 53 7.62 7.99 -5.54
C ASN A 53 6.44 7.64 -4.63
N ALA A 54 5.22 8.06 -4.98
CA ALA A 54 4.03 7.72 -4.19
C ALA A 54 3.74 6.21 -4.17
N VAL A 55 3.97 5.51 -5.29
CA VAL A 55 3.85 4.06 -5.38
C VAL A 55 4.91 3.36 -4.52
N LYS A 56 6.15 3.85 -4.53
CA LYS A 56 7.25 3.34 -3.71
C LYS A 56 6.94 3.45 -2.22
N ASP A 57 6.43 4.61 -1.79
CA ASP A 57 6.07 4.83 -0.39
C ASP A 57 4.95 3.87 0.04
N ALA A 58 3.91 3.71 -0.79
CA ALA A 58 2.84 2.74 -0.55
C ALA A 58 3.35 1.29 -0.49
N ALA A 59 4.28 0.90 -1.37
CA ALA A 59 4.88 -0.43 -1.37
C ALA A 59 5.68 -0.69 -0.09
N ARG A 60 6.51 0.27 0.32
CA ARG A 60 7.31 0.21 1.55
C ARG A 60 6.43 0.07 2.78
N ASP A 61 5.39 0.89 2.90
CA ASP A 61 4.54 0.91 4.08
C ASP A 61 3.63 -0.33 4.15
N ALA A 62 3.22 -0.87 3.00
CA ALA A 62 2.55 -2.17 2.92
C ALA A 62 3.44 -3.32 3.39
N HIS A 63 4.72 -3.32 2.98
CA HIS A 63 5.70 -4.30 3.45
C HIS A 63 5.95 -4.18 4.96
N ARG A 64 6.03 -2.94 5.48
CA ARG A 64 6.20 -2.69 6.92
C ARG A 64 5.00 -3.20 7.72
N ALA A 65 3.78 -2.96 7.25
CA ALA A 65 2.57 -3.48 7.88
C ALA A 65 2.53 -5.02 7.85
N ALA A 66 2.95 -5.65 6.76
CA ALA A 66 3.05 -7.10 6.67
C ALA A 66 4.07 -7.70 7.66
N LEU A 67 5.22 -7.05 7.86
CA LEU A 67 6.22 -7.46 8.85
C LEU A 67 5.72 -7.28 10.28
N ALA A 68 5.04 -6.16 10.58
CA ALA A 68 4.45 -5.92 11.89
C ALA A 68 3.36 -6.96 12.23
N ALA A 69 2.56 -7.36 11.23
CA ALA A 69 1.59 -8.44 11.37
C ALA A 69 2.26 -9.80 11.63
N GLU A 70 3.37 -10.11 10.95
CA GLU A 70 4.15 -11.34 11.17
C GLU A 70 4.77 -11.40 12.57
N ALA A 71 5.27 -10.27 13.06
CA ALA A 71 5.82 -10.15 14.41
C ALA A 71 4.75 -10.20 15.51
N ALA A 72 3.46 -10.24 15.15
CA ALA A 72 2.33 -10.19 16.06
C ALA A 72 2.36 -8.99 17.04
N ASN A 73 2.97 -7.87 16.62
CA ASN A 73 3.01 -6.65 17.42
C ASN A 73 1.87 -5.71 17.01
N ALA A 74 0.80 -5.71 17.81
CA ALA A 74 -0.41 -4.94 17.51
C ALA A 74 -0.18 -3.41 17.46
N ALA A 75 0.70 -2.86 18.31
CA ALA A 75 0.97 -1.42 18.33
C ALA A 75 1.75 -0.98 17.08
N ASP A 76 2.76 -1.77 16.71
CA ASP A 76 3.53 -1.53 15.48
C ASP A 76 2.67 -1.74 14.24
N LEU A 77 1.76 -2.72 14.26
CA LEU A 77 0.83 -2.99 13.16
C LEU A 77 -0.13 -1.81 12.96
N ALA A 78 -0.75 -1.31 14.03
CA ALA A 78 -1.62 -0.14 13.96
C ALA A 78 -0.91 1.09 13.39
N SER A 79 0.32 1.34 13.84
CA SER A 79 1.17 2.43 13.34
C SER A 79 1.51 2.23 11.85
N ALA A 80 1.96 1.03 11.46
CA ALA A 80 2.33 0.74 10.08
C ALA A 80 1.11 0.79 9.12
N VAL A 81 -0.06 0.36 9.55
CA VAL A 81 -1.31 0.47 8.75
C VAL A 81 -1.75 1.93 8.63
N ALA A 82 -1.58 2.75 9.66
CA ALA A 82 -1.85 4.19 9.57
C ALA A 82 -0.92 4.90 8.57
N ASP A 83 0.38 4.57 8.60
CA ASP A 83 1.37 5.05 7.62
C ASP A 83 1.00 4.62 6.20
N LEU A 84 0.64 3.34 6.01
CA LEU A 84 0.15 2.82 4.73
C LEU A 84 -1.06 3.62 4.23
N HIS A 85 -2.07 3.86 5.07
CA HIS A 85 -3.24 4.65 4.67
C HIS A 85 -2.88 6.09 4.30
N ALA A 86 -1.89 6.70 4.95
CA ALA A 86 -1.39 8.01 4.56
C ALA A 86 -0.75 7.96 3.17
N ALA A 87 0.16 7.01 2.92
CA ALA A 87 0.80 6.83 1.62
C ALA A 87 -0.22 6.56 0.49
N LEU A 88 -1.23 5.74 0.75
CA LEU A 88 -2.30 5.46 -0.22
C LEU A 88 -3.16 6.69 -0.53
N ARG A 89 -3.41 7.57 0.45
CA ARG A 89 -4.11 8.84 0.21
C ARG A 89 -3.26 9.78 -0.67
N GLU A 90 -1.97 9.87 -0.41
CA GLU A 90 -1.06 10.67 -1.23
C GLU A 90 -0.93 10.11 -2.66
N LEU A 91 -0.89 8.78 -2.82
CA LEU A 91 -0.94 8.15 -4.13
C LEU A 91 -2.23 8.52 -4.90
N ARG A 92 -3.39 8.49 -4.24
CA ARG A 92 -4.66 8.87 -4.87
C ARG A 92 -4.68 10.35 -5.28
N ARG A 93 -4.12 11.23 -4.44
CA ARG A 93 -3.95 12.66 -4.76
C ARG A 93 -3.06 12.85 -5.96
N ALA A 94 -1.88 12.23 -5.97
CA ALA A 94 -0.96 12.29 -7.10
C ALA A 94 -1.60 11.78 -8.40
N VAL A 95 -2.41 10.71 -8.35
CA VAL A 95 -3.15 10.21 -9.52
C VAL A 95 -4.22 11.21 -9.99
N ALA A 96 -4.90 11.89 -9.07
CA ALA A 96 -5.90 12.90 -9.40
C ALA A 96 -5.25 14.16 -10.00
N ASP A 97 -4.18 14.66 -9.40
CA ASP A 97 -3.45 15.85 -9.84
C ASP A 97 -2.78 15.62 -11.20
N GLY A 98 -2.28 14.41 -11.45
CA GLY A 98 -1.72 14.03 -12.75
C GLY A 98 -2.75 13.76 -13.85
N ARG A 99 -4.05 13.80 -13.55
CA ARG A 99 -5.16 13.73 -14.52
C ARG A 99 -5.78 15.10 -14.82
N ALA A 100 -5.51 16.11 -13.98
CA ALA A 100 -5.96 17.49 -14.17
C ALA A 100 -5.07 18.22 -15.21
#